data_AF-A0A950GYD3-F1
#
_entry.id   AF-A0A950GYD3-F1
#
_cell.length_a   1.000
_cell.length_b   1.000
_cell.length_c   1.000
_cell.angle_alpha   90.00
_cell.angle_beta   90.00
_cell.angle_gamma   90.00
#
_symmetry.space_group_name_H-M   'P 1'
#
loop_
_entity.id
_entity.type
_entity.pdbx_description
1 polymer ?
#
loop_
_entity_poly.entity_id
_entity_poly.type
_entity_poly.pdbx_seq_one_letter_code
_entity_poly.pdbx_strand_id
1 'polypeptide(L)' 'AATLDPDSIGGAMLLGVDGICVISHGSSSAEAVVNAITVAHDLAVAGLVTDLAAAVAAD' A
#
# COMPACT_ATOMS: atom_id res chain seq x y z
N ALA A 1 3.65 19.30 -15.03
CA ALA A 1 3.11 18.51 -13.91
C ALA A 1 3.16 17.06 -14.33
N ALA A 2 3.78 16.17 -13.55
CA ALA A 2 3.71 14.74 -13.83
C ALA A 2 2.25 14.33 -13.70
N THR A 3 1.66 13.79 -14.76
CA THR A 3 0.31 13.24 -14.75
C THR A 3 0.29 12.14 -13.69
N LEU A 4 -0.56 12.28 -12.67
CA LEU A 4 -0.77 11.22 -11.67
C LEU A 4 -1.49 10.07 -12.37
N ASP A 5 -0.72 9.14 -12.93
CA ASP A 5 -1.25 7.93 -13.50
C ASP A 5 -1.50 6.92 -12.37
N PRO A 6 -2.76 6.56 -12.09
CA PRO A 6 -3.08 5.59 -11.05
C PRO A 6 -2.43 4.22 -11.28
N ASP A 7 -2.12 3.88 -12.54
CA ASP A 7 -1.41 2.64 -12.85
C ASP A 7 0.04 2.68 -12.31
N SER A 8 0.67 3.85 -12.24
CA SER A 8 2.06 4.03 -11.79
C SER A 8 2.25 4.10 -10.27
N ILE A 9 1.18 4.35 -9.51
CA ILE A 9 1.26 4.62 -8.06
C ILE A 9 0.99 3.35 -7.22
N GLY A 10 0.46 2.27 -7.81
CA GLY A 10 0.33 0.98 -7.12
C GLY A 10 -0.75 0.91 -6.03
N GLY A 11 -1.71 1.85 -6.01
CA GLY A 11 -2.83 1.83 -5.06
C GLY A 11 -2.52 2.37 -3.66
N ALA A 12 -3.53 2.42 -2.80
CA ALA A 12 -3.47 3.04 -1.48
C ALA A 12 -3.52 2.02 -0.35
N MET A 13 -2.73 2.22 0.71
CA MET A 13 -2.77 1.37 1.89
C MET A 13 -4.02 1.66 2.75
N LEU A 14 -4.71 0.62 3.18
CA LEU A 14 -5.75 0.69 4.20
C LEU A 14 -5.15 0.47 5.59
N LEU A 15 -5.13 1.52 6.42
CA LEU A 15 -4.64 1.47 7.80
C LEU A 15 -5.71 1.00 8.79
N GLY A 16 -5.28 0.42 9.91
CA GLY A 16 -6.17 -0.02 10.99
C GLY A 16 -6.64 -1.48 10.87
N VAL A 17 -6.06 -2.26 9.97
CA VAL A 17 -6.25 -3.72 9.87
C VAL A 17 -5.02 -4.45 10.39
N ASP A 18 -5.19 -5.70 10.87
CA ASP A 18 -4.10 -6.56 11.34
C ASP A 18 -3.34 -7.20 10.17
N GLY A 19 -2.78 -6.35 9.30
CA GLY A 19 -2.07 -6.79 8.09
C GLY A 19 -1.92 -5.71 7.03
N ILE A 20 -1.45 -6.12 5.86
CA ILE A 20 -1.27 -5.24 4.70
C ILE A 20 -2.45 -5.40 3.76
N CYS A 21 -3.13 -4.28 3.48
CA CYS A 21 -4.21 -4.21 2.51
C CYS A 21 -3.96 -3.02 1.58
N VAL A 22 -3.82 -3.31 0.28
CA VAL A 22 -3.63 -2.31 -0.76
C VAL A 22 -4.90 -2.25 -1.62
N ILE A 23 -5.48 -1.05 -1.73
CA ILE A 23 -6.69 -0.76 -2.51
C ILE A 23 -6.27 -0.18 -3.85
N SER A 24 -6.56 -0.91 -4.94
CA SER A 24 -6.40 -0.44 -6.32
C SER A 24 -7.71 0.15 -6.88
N HIS A 25 -7.66 0.76 -8.07
CA HIS A 25 -8.85 1.29 -8.74
C HIS A 25 -9.59 0.19 -9.53
N GLY A 26 -10.89 0.38 -9.79
CA GLY A 26 -11.73 -0.62 -10.46
C GLY A 26 -11.34 -0.94 -11.91
N SER A 27 -10.52 -0.10 -12.55
CA SER A 27 -10.03 -0.28 -13.92
C SER A 27 -8.54 -0.65 -13.99
N SER A 28 -8.00 -1.25 -12.93
CA SER A 28 -6.57 -1.58 -12.86
C SER A 28 -6.13 -2.49 -14.00
N SER A 29 -5.10 -2.03 -14.70
CA SER A 29 -4.38 -2.81 -15.70
C SER A 29 -3.48 -3.87 -15.03
N ALA A 30 -2.86 -4.74 -15.82
CA ALA A 30 -1.87 -5.68 -15.30
C ALA A 30 -0.68 -4.96 -14.63
N GLU A 31 -0.28 -3.80 -15.16
CA GLU A 31 0.79 -2.96 -14.60
C GLU A 31 0.37 -2.40 -13.23
N ALA A 32 -0.86 -1.89 -13.12
CA ALA A 32 -1.40 -1.42 -11.84
C ALA A 32 -1.39 -2.51 -10.75
N VAL A 33 -1.70 -3.76 -11.11
CA VAL A 33 -1.66 -4.91 -10.18
C VAL A 33 -0.22 -5.24 -9.76
N VAL A 34 0.74 -5.24 -10.68
CA VAL A 34 2.17 -5.44 -10.36
C VAL A 34 2.67 -4.35 -9.40
N ASN A 35 2.29 -3.09 -9.66
CA ASN A 35 2.66 -1.98 -8.80
C ASN A 35 2.02 -2.11 -7.41
N ALA A 36 0.77 -2.57 -7.32
CA ALA A 36 0.11 -2.84 -6.04
C ALA A 36 0.77 -3.96 -5.23
N ILE A 37 1.22 -5.02 -5.90
CA ILE A 37 1.97 -6.10 -5.24
C ILE A 37 3.34 -5.58 -4.78
N THR A 38 4.01 -4.74 -5.58
CA THR A 38 5.28 -4.11 -5.20
C THR A 38 5.12 -3.24 -3.96
N VAL A 39 4.08 -2.40 -3.91
CA VAL A 39 3.73 -1.60 -2.72
C VAL A 39 3.49 -2.52 -1.51
N ALA A 40 2.71 -3.58 -1.67
CA ALA A 40 2.45 -4.53 -0.57
C ALA A 40 3.74 -5.20 -0.07
N HIS A 41 4.63 -5.60 -0.97
CA HIS A 41 5.94 -6.16 -0.64
C HIS A 41 6.79 -5.17 0.14
N ASP A 42 6.88 -3.92 -0.32
CA ASP A 42 7.72 -2.90 0.32
C ASP A 42 7.21 -2.57 1.73
N LEU A 43 5.89 -2.53 1.93
CA LEU A 43 5.26 -2.36 3.23
C LEU A 43 5.55 -3.54 4.17
N ALA A 44 5.60 -4.76 3.64
CA ALA A 44 5.93 -5.97 4.41
C ALA A 44 7.39 -5.98 4.84
N VAL A 45 8.31 -5.66 3.92
CA VAL A 45 9.74 -5.59 4.19
C VAL A 45 10.07 -4.45 5.15
N ALA A 46 9.38 -3.33 5.04
CA ALA A 46 9.54 -2.20 5.95
C ALA A 46 8.99 -2.46 7.37
N GLY A 47 8.20 -3.51 7.59
CA GLY A 47 7.61 -3.80 8.90
C GLY A 47 6.57 -2.79 9.36
N LEU A 48 5.96 -2.02 8.43
CA LEU A 48 5.17 -0.84 8.76
C LEU A 48 4.01 -1.13 9.72
N VAL A 49 3.33 -2.27 9.56
CA VAL A 49 2.19 -2.64 10.43
C VAL A 49 2.64 -2.83 11.87
N THR A 50 3.78 -3.49 12.09
CA THR A 50 4.36 -3.72 13.41
C THR A 50 4.77 -2.39 14.05
N ASP A 51 5.45 -1.54 13.29
CA ASP A 51 5.92 -0.24 13.78
C ASP A 51 4.76 0.69 14.12
N LEU A 52 3.73 0.75 13.27
CA LEU A 52 2.54 1.56 13.50
C LEU A 52 1.76 1.08 14.73
N ALA A 53 1.59 -0.24 14.89
CA ALA A 53 0.91 -0.80 16.05
C ALA A 53 1.65 -0.47 17.36
N ALA A 54 2.99 -0.56 17.35
CA ALA A 54 3.81 -0.20 18.50
C ALA A 54 3.72 1.30 18.83
N ALA A 55 3.75 2.16 17.81
CA ALA A 55 3.65 3.61 18.00
C ALA A 55 2.31 4.02 18.61
N VAL A 56 1.19 3.48 18.09
CA VAL A 56 -0.15 3.80 18.60
C VAL A 56 -0.38 3.24 20.01
N ALA A 57 0.23 2.11 20.37
CA ALA A 57 0.11 1.53 21.71
C ALA A 57 0.95 2.24 22.79
N ALA A 58 1.91 3.09 22.38
CA ALA A 58 2.78 3.84 23.28
C ALA A 58 2.18 5.20 23.69
N ASP A 59 1.11 5.65 23.02
CA ASP A 59 0.26 6.79 23.40
C ASP A 59 -0.88 6.35 24.33
#